data_AF-A0A7J5V2E2-F1
#
_entry.id   AF-A0A7J5V2E2-F1
#
_cell.length_a   1.000
_cell.length_b   1.000
_cell.length_c   1.000
_cell.angle_alpha   90.00
_cell.angle_beta   90.00
_cell.angle_gamma   90.00
#
_symmetry.space_group_name_H-M   'P 1'
#
loop_
_entity.id
_entity.type
_entity.pdbx_description
1 polymer ?
#
loop_
_entity_poly.entity_id
_entity_poly.type
_entity_poly.pdbx_seq_one_letter_code
_entity_poly.pdbx_strand_id
1 'polypeptide(L)'
;MKKIVIVSILCVAALSFLAGCKSSKKVVKEMPVAVVEDHASFPYAFKAGEFYTFDFSNPSVIGFNEKAAIQKLIDSGIAVTDIWYKSGASGCRPPGSDLVMTVMVDPALLLRLSKSDDQLLKLGYIRTIEPGLGDCAYTVRHYKF
;
A
#
# COMPACT_ATOMS: atom_id res chain seq x y z
N MET A 1 30.69 43.50 -56.58
CA MET A 1 29.46 43.91 -55.86
C MET A 1 28.73 42.66 -55.37
N LYS A 2 28.40 42.61 -54.05
CA LYS A 2 27.45 41.70 -53.32
C LYS A 2 27.66 40.17 -53.48
N LYS A 3 28.28 39.40 -52.57
CA LYS A 3 27.90 38.95 -51.19
C LYS A 3 26.45 38.49 -51.02
N ILE A 4 26.25 37.23 -50.59
CA ILE A 4 25.24 36.59 -49.71
C ILE A 4 25.51 35.06 -49.82
N VAL A 5 26.31 34.39 -48.99
CA VAL A 5 26.05 33.87 -47.62
C VAL A 5 24.65 33.26 -47.44
N ILE A 6 24.51 31.95 -47.68
CA ILE A 6 23.43 31.12 -47.14
C ILE A 6 24.08 30.05 -46.26
N VAL A 7 24.45 30.49 -45.05
CA VAL A 7 24.70 29.64 -43.90
C VAL A 7 23.43 29.76 -43.05
N SER A 8 23.01 28.64 -42.47
CA SER A 8 21.86 28.48 -41.55
C SER A 8 20.58 28.07 -42.26
N ILE A 9 20.20 26.80 -42.05
CA ILE A 9 18.85 26.32 -41.69
C ILE A 9 18.92 24.79 -41.86
N LEU A 10 19.16 24.07 -40.75
CA LEU A 10 18.51 22.81 -40.32
C LEU A 10 19.31 22.03 -39.25
N CYS A 11 19.97 22.71 -38.31
CA CYS A 11 20.33 22.11 -37.00
C CYS A 11 19.11 22.03 -36.06
N VAL A 12 17.99 21.44 -36.51
CA VAL A 12 16.75 21.28 -35.69
C VAL A 12 16.28 19.83 -35.67
N ALA A 13 17.19 18.87 -35.86
CA ALA A 13 16.91 17.43 -35.75
C ALA A 13 17.45 16.82 -34.44
N ALA A 14 17.72 17.64 -33.42
CA ALA A 14 18.35 17.20 -32.19
C ALA A 14 17.75 17.88 -30.96
N LEU A 15 16.45 17.68 -30.65
CA LEU A 15 15.92 18.05 -29.32
C LEU A 15 14.55 17.49 -28.95
N SER A 16 14.01 16.53 -29.69
CA SER A 16 12.73 15.88 -29.37
C SER A 16 13.00 14.40 -29.10
N PHE A 17 13.02 14.00 -27.83
CA PHE A 17 12.67 12.65 -27.29
C PHE A 17 13.30 12.34 -25.91
N LEU A 18 13.86 13.31 -25.20
CA LEU A 18 14.11 13.18 -23.76
C LEU A 18 13.03 13.88 -22.92
N ALA A 19 11.76 13.73 -23.31
CA ALA A 19 10.67 13.86 -22.37
C ALA A 19 10.60 12.57 -21.55
N GLY A 20 11.62 12.36 -20.70
CA GLY A 20 11.55 11.35 -19.67
C GLY A 20 10.35 11.69 -18.80
N CYS A 21 9.29 10.89 -18.88
CA CYS A 21 8.24 10.87 -17.88
C CYS A 21 8.89 10.55 -16.54
N LYS A 22 9.40 11.57 -15.85
CA LYS A 22 9.56 11.55 -14.40
C LYS A 22 8.15 11.47 -13.85
N SER A 23 7.61 10.26 -13.78
CA SER A 23 6.53 9.93 -12.87
C SER A 23 7.09 10.22 -11.49
N SER A 24 6.86 11.45 -11.00
CA SER A 24 7.08 11.78 -9.61
C SER A 24 6.12 10.91 -8.83
N LYS A 25 6.61 9.75 -8.37
CA LYS A 25 5.89 8.93 -7.39
C LYS A 25 5.54 9.89 -6.26
N LYS A 26 4.24 10.12 -6.03
CA LYS A 26 3.76 10.76 -4.80
C LYS A 26 4.10 9.80 -3.68
N VAL A 27 5.31 9.95 -3.13
CA VAL A 27 5.68 9.31 -1.87
C VAL A 27 4.98 10.14 -0.81
N VAL A 28 3.96 9.56 -0.18
CA VAL A 28 3.30 10.17 0.96
C VAL A 28 4.32 10.27 2.09
N LYS A 29 4.43 11.47 2.68
CA LYS A 29 5.41 11.76 3.74
C LYS A 29 4.82 11.79 5.14
N GLU A 30 3.49 11.71 5.24
CA GLU A 30 2.75 11.86 6.49
C GLU A 30 1.97 10.58 6.80
N MET A 31 1.77 10.32 8.09
CA MET A 31 0.99 9.18 8.55
C MET A 31 -0.49 9.38 8.17
N PRO A 32 -1.09 8.48 7.37
CA PRO A 32 -2.50 8.58 7.05
C PRO A 32 -3.39 8.33 8.28
N VAL A 33 -4.59 8.92 8.25
CA VAL A 33 -5.62 8.68 9.26
C VAL A 33 -6.32 7.35 8.96
N ALA A 34 -6.48 6.51 9.98
CA ALA A 34 -7.23 5.28 9.86
C ALA A 34 -8.74 5.56 9.78
N VAL A 35 -9.40 4.92 8.81
CA VAL A 35 -10.86 4.76 8.80
C VAL A 35 -11.17 3.36 9.31
N VAL A 36 -12.15 3.27 10.21
CA VAL A 36 -12.62 1.97 10.71
C VAL A 36 -13.67 1.42 9.74
N GLU A 37 -13.44 0.21 9.22
CA GLU A 37 -14.33 -0.51 8.33
C GLU A 37 -15.00 -1.68 9.05
N ASP A 38 -16.30 -1.82 8.85
CA ASP A 38 -17.10 -2.95 9.32
C ASP A 38 -17.20 -4.00 8.20
N HIS A 39 -16.35 -5.03 8.28
CA HIS A 39 -16.38 -6.14 7.33
C HIS A 39 -17.30 -7.29 7.76
N ALA A 40 -18.11 -7.07 8.81
CA ALA A 40 -19.21 -7.95 9.19
C ALA A 40 -20.41 -7.82 8.27
N SER A 41 -20.77 -6.57 8.04
CA SER A 41 -21.96 -6.21 7.29
C SER A 41 -21.65 -6.08 5.80
N PHE A 42 -20.37 -5.81 5.46
CA PHE A 42 -19.93 -5.54 4.11
C PHE A 42 -18.67 -6.35 3.80
N PRO A 43 -18.72 -7.35 2.91
CA PRO A 43 -17.52 -8.13 2.60
C PRO A 43 -16.44 -7.26 1.96
N TYR A 44 -15.18 -7.70 2.10
CA TYR A 44 -14.05 -7.03 1.48
C TYR A 44 -14.22 -6.91 -0.04
N ALA A 45 -14.08 -5.69 -0.55
CA ALA A 45 -14.01 -5.40 -1.97
C ALA A 45 -12.62 -4.84 -2.32
N PHE A 46 -11.63 -5.73 -2.39
CA PHE A 46 -10.27 -5.33 -2.73
C PHE A 46 -10.18 -4.92 -4.21
N LYS A 47 -9.72 -3.70 -4.46
CA LYS A 47 -9.45 -3.22 -5.82
C LYS A 47 -8.24 -3.94 -6.41
N ALA A 48 -8.16 -4.02 -7.74
CA ALA A 48 -6.98 -4.57 -8.41
C ALA A 48 -5.67 -3.91 -7.95
N GLY A 49 -4.61 -4.71 -7.84
CA GLY A 49 -3.30 -4.29 -7.39
C GLY A 49 -2.41 -5.47 -7.01
N GLU A 50 -1.22 -5.14 -6.53
CA GLU A 50 -0.24 -6.08 -6.01
C GLU A 50 -0.37 -6.14 -4.49
N PHE A 51 -0.52 -7.34 -3.94
CA PHE A 51 -0.84 -7.53 -2.53
C PHE A 51 0.28 -8.20 -1.75
N TYR A 52 0.47 -7.71 -0.53
CA TYR A 52 1.49 -8.20 0.38
C TYR A 52 0.90 -8.31 1.79
N THR A 53 1.14 -9.42 2.47
CA THR A 53 0.76 -9.61 3.87
C THR A 53 1.99 -9.61 4.77
N PHE A 54 1.86 -9.09 5.98
CA PHE A 54 2.95 -9.13 6.96
C PHE A 54 3.05 -10.52 7.60
N ASP A 55 4.26 -11.06 7.71
CA ASP A 55 4.51 -12.35 8.32
C ASP A 55 4.55 -12.26 9.85
N PHE A 56 3.38 -12.42 10.48
CA PHE A 56 3.24 -12.49 11.93
C PHE A 56 3.75 -13.82 12.53
N SER A 57 3.99 -14.84 11.71
CA SER A 57 4.53 -16.12 12.19
C SER A 57 6.03 -16.04 12.51
N ASN A 58 6.70 -15.00 11.99
CA ASN A 58 8.11 -14.77 12.23
C ASN A 58 8.37 -14.39 13.71
N PRO A 59 9.08 -15.23 14.49
CA PRO A 59 9.31 -14.99 15.91
C PRO A 59 10.19 -13.77 16.19
N SER A 60 10.83 -13.18 15.19
CA SER A 60 11.54 -11.90 15.34
C SER A 60 10.60 -10.68 15.47
N VAL A 61 9.29 -10.86 15.23
CA VAL A 61 8.27 -9.81 15.28
C VAL A 61 7.55 -9.77 16.64
N ILE A 62 8.28 -9.90 17.74
CA ILE A 62 7.71 -9.70 19.07
C ILE A 62 7.39 -8.22 19.27
N GLY A 63 6.18 -7.91 19.74
CA GLY A 63 5.77 -6.54 20.06
C GLY A 63 5.45 -5.67 18.83
N PHE A 64 4.85 -6.27 17.80
CA PHE A 64 4.41 -5.55 16.60
C PHE A 64 3.68 -4.24 16.93
N ASN A 65 4.16 -3.14 16.34
CA ASN A 65 3.57 -1.82 16.47
C ASN A 65 3.13 -1.34 15.08
N GLU A 66 1.81 -1.30 14.88
CA GLU A 66 1.17 -0.87 13.64
C GLU A 66 1.67 0.48 13.14
N LYS A 67 1.71 1.50 14.00
CA LYS A 67 2.14 2.85 13.61
C LYS A 67 3.61 2.86 13.21
N ALA A 68 4.46 2.13 13.92
CA ALA A 68 5.88 2.02 13.56
C ALA A 68 6.08 1.26 12.24
N ALA A 69 5.30 0.21 11.99
CA ALA A 69 5.34 -0.53 10.73
C ALA A 69 4.92 0.35 9.53
N ILE A 70 3.84 1.14 9.69
CA ILE A 70 3.38 2.08 8.66
C ILE A 70 4.42 3.19 8.45
N GLN A 71 5.01 3.73 9.52
CA GLN A 71 6.05 4.74 9.40
C GLN A 71 7.28 4.19 8.65
N LYS A 72 7.68 2.95 8.92
CA LYS A 72 8.77 2.30 8.19
C LYS A 72 8.48 2.15 6.69
N LEU A 73 7.22 1.92 6.30
CA LEU A 73 6.81 1.91 4.89
C LEU A 73 6.94 3.31 4.27
N ILE A 74 6.49 4.35 4.98
CA ILE A 74 6.63 5.75 4.56
C ILE A 74 8.11 6.11 4.36
N ASP A 75 8.95 5.80 5.35
CA ASP A 75 10.38 6.12 5.34
C ASP A 75 11.14 5.36 4.24
N SER A 76 10.68 4.16 3.87
CA SER A 76 11.26 3.37 2.79
C SER A 76 10.97 3.93 1.38
N GLY A 77 10.03 4.87 1.25
CA GLY A 77 9.64 5.44 -0.04
C GLY A 77 8.84 4.49 -0.94
N ILE A 78 8.36 3.36 -0.40
CA ILE A 78 7.51 2.41 -1.11
C ILE A 78 6.13 3.06 -1.35
N ALA A 79 5.66 3.03 -2.59
CA ALA A 79 4.40 3.63 -2.99
C ALA A 79 3.20 2.73 -2.66
N VAL A 80 2.88 2.61 -1.37
CA VAL A 80 1.69 1.93 -0.87
C VAL A 80 0.44 2.74 -1.20
N THR A 81 -0.63 2.06 -1.62
CA THR A 81 -1.92 2.70 -1.95
C THR A 81 -2.92 2.53 -0.81
N ASP A 82 -3.00 1.33 -0.23
CA ASP A 82 -3.86 1.04 0.91
C ASP A 82 -3.16 0.12 1.89
N ILE A 83 -3.49 0.27 3.18
CA ILE A 83 -3.11 -0.65 4.25
C ILE A 83 -4.36 -1.01 5.03
N TRP A 84 -4.60 -2.31 5.22
CA TRP A 84 -5.59 -2.80 6.15
C TRP A 84 -4.92 -3.50 7.32
N TYR A 85 -5.37 -3.19 8.53
CA TYR A 85 -4.90 -3.83 9.75
C TYR A 85 -6.07 -4.36 10.58
N LYS A 86 -5.95 -5.63 10.95
CA LYS A 86 -6.77 -6.31 11.94
C LYS A 86 -5.89 -6.67 13.13
N SER A 87 -6.18 -6.11 14.30
CA SER A 87 -5.49 -6.48 15.53
C SER A 87 -5.85 -7.90 15.98
N GLY A 88 -4.92 -8.57 16.69
CA GLY A 88 -5.19 -9.92 17.20
C GLY A 88 -6.29 -9.95 18.27
N ALA A 89 -6.39 -8.91 19.10
CA ALA A 89 -7.60 -8.64 19.85
C ALA A 89 -8.51 -7.75 18.99
N SER A 90 -9.57 -8.31 18.40
CA SER A 90 -10.49 -7.56 17.54
C SER A 90 -11.94 -7.80 17.94
N GLY A 91 -12.78 -6.80 17.67
CA GLY A 91 -14.22 -6.96 17.73
C GLY A 91 -14.67 -7.80 16.53
N CYS A 92 -15.29 -8.94 16.80
CA CYS A 92 -16.03 -9.71 15.82
C CYS A 92 -17.52 -9.45 16.00
N ARG A 93 -18.20 -9.15 14.89
CA ARG A 93 -19.66 -8.96 14.88
C ARG A 93 -20.28 -10.09 14.08
N PRO A 94 -20.94 -11.08 14.71
CA PRO A 94 -21.56 -12.17 13.98
C PRO A 94 -22.52 -11.66 12.90
N PRO A 95 -22.59 -12.30 11.71
CA PRO A 95 -23.54 -11.91 10.67
C PRO A 95 -24.98 -11.83 11.21
N GLY A 96 -25.65 -10.70 10.99
CA GLY A 96 -27.02 -10.45 11.46
C GLY A 96 -27.17 -10.08 12.93
N SER A 97 -26.07 -9.78 13.64
CA SER A 97 -26.08 -9.35 15.05
C SER A 97 -25.58 -7.92 15.23
N ASP A 98 -26.15 -7.17 16.17
CA ASP A 98 -25.63 -5.87 16.61
C ASP A 98 -24.63 -5.97 17.76
N LEU A 99 -24.35 -7.19 18.23
CA LEU A 99 -23.39 -7.45 19.29
C LEU A 99 -21.98 -7.56 18.73
N VAL A 100 -21.06 -6.80 19.31
CA VAL A 100 -19.63 -6.92 19.06
C VAL A 100 -18.99 -7.69 20.21
N MET A 101 -18.38 -8.83 19.90
CA MET A 101 -17.65 -9.63 20.87
C MET A 101 -16.15 -9.44 20.66
N THR A 102 -15.42 -9.15 21.72
CA THR A 102 -13.95 -9.16 21.66
C THR A 102 -13.48 -10.60 21.56
N VAL A 103 -12.78 -10.93 20.47
CA VAL A 103 -12.19 -12.25 20.24
C VAL A 103 -10.69 -12.12 20.06
N MET A 104 -9.97 -13.17 20.45
CA MET A 104 -8.55 -13.33 20.15
C MET A 104 -8.42 -14.14 18.86
N VAL A 105 -7.78 -13.54 17.87
CA VAL A 105 -7.58 -14.08 16.53
C VAL A 105 -6.18 -13.75 16.04
N ASP A 106 -5.77 -14.39 14.95
CA ASP A 106 -4.49 -14.05 14.34
C ASP A 106 -4.56 -12.63 13.75
N PRO A 107 -3.59 -11.75 14.08
CA PRO A 107 -3.51 -10.42 13.49
C PRO A 107 -3.23 -10.52 11.99
N ALA A 108 -3.65 -9.51 11.24
CA ALA A 108 -3.38 -9.44 9.82
C ALA A 108 -3.08 -7.99 9.41
N LEU A 109 -2.07 -7.83 8.55
CA LEU A 109 -1.70 -6.55 7.94
C LEU A 109 -1.55 -6.79 6.45
N LEU A 110 -2.38 -6.15 5.65
CA LEU A 110 -2.42 -6.30 4.20
C LEU A 110 -2.08 -4.96 3.54
N LEU A 111 -1.17 -4.98 2.57
CA LEU A 111 -0.82 -3.84 1.74
C LEU A 111 -1.36 -4.05 0.32
N ARG A 112 -1.81 -2.97 -0.31
CA ARG A 112 -2.05 -2.91 -1.76
C ARG A 112 -1.16 -1.87 -2.41
N LEU A 113 -0.51 -2.26 -3.50
CA LEU A 113 0.32 -1.41 -4.34
C LEU A 113 -0.20 -1.42 -5.79
N SER A 114 0.16 -0.38 -6.56
CA SER A 114 -0.11 -0.37 -8.01
C SER A 114 0.87 -1.22 -8.81
N LYS A 115 2.05 -1.52 -8.26
CA LYS A 115 3.13 -2.31 -8.86
C LYS A 115 3.90 -3.04 -7.78
N SER A 116 4.51 -4.18 -8.11
CA SER A 116 5.27 -5.00 -7.17
C SER A 116 6.53 -4.26 -6.69
N ASP A 117 6.89 -4.46 -5.42
CA ASP A 117 8.12 -3.94 -4.83
C ASP A 117 8.77 -5.00 -3.91
N ASP A 118 9.95 -5.49 -4.29
CA ASP A 118 10.66 -6.54 -3.54
C ASP A 118 11.29 -6.06 -2.25
N GLN A 119 11.36 -4.74 -2.02
CA GLN A 119 11.81 -4.20 -0.74
C GLN A 119 10.88 -4.63 0.41
N LEU A 120 9.60 -4.89 0.12
CA LEU A 120 8.64 -5.39 1.11
C LEU A 120 9.05 -6.76 1.69
N LEU A 121 9.70 -7.62 0.91
CA LEU A 121 10.19 -8.91 1.40
C LEU A 121 11.24 -8.73 2.52
N LYS A 122 12.09 -7.71 2.38
CA LYS A 122 13.10 -7.34 3.39
C LYS A 122 12.49 -6.69 4.63
N LEU A 123 11.25 -6.23 4.53
CA LEU A 123 10.49 -5.62 5.62
C LEU A 123 9.58 -6.62 6.34
N GLY A 124 9.66 -7.92 6.01
CA GLY A 124 8.86 -8.97 6.64
C GLY A 124 7.49 -9.19 6.01
N TYR A 125 7.29 -8.76 4.77
CA TYR A 125 6.07 -9.01 4.02
C TYR A 125 6.24 -10.14 3.01
N ILE A 126 5.15 -10.82 2.70
CA ILE A 126 5.08 -11.91 1.72
C ILE A 126 4.03 -11.52 0.67
N ARG A 127 4.32 -11.77 -0.62
CA ARG A 127 3.34 -11.57 -1.69
C ARG A 127 2.16 -12.52 -1.50
N THR A 128 0.95 -12.05 -1.75
CA THR A 128 -0.25 -12.90 -1.77
C THR A 128 -1.07 -12.62 -3.04
N ILE A 129 -1.66 -13.68 -3.60
CA ILE A 129 -2.64 -13.60 -4.69
C ILE A 129 -4.08 -13.65 -4.17
N GLU A 130 -4.25 -14.00 -2.90
CA GLU A 130 -5.53 -14.09 -2.19
C GLU A 130 -5.50 -13.05 -1.05
N PRO A 131 -5.85 -11.78 -1.35
CA PRO A 131 -5.90 -10.76 -0.31
C PRO A 131 -7.01 -11.09 0.70
N GLY A 132 -6.67 -11.04 1.98
CA GLY A 132 -7.61 -11.35 3.06
C GLY A 132 -7.08 -10.93 4.41
N LEU A 133 -8.00 -10.77 5.36
CA LEU A 133 -7.71 -10.47 6.77
C LEU A 133 -8.30 -11.55 7.70
N GLY A 134 -8.67 -12.71 7.15
CA GLY A 134 -9.25 -13.86 7.85
C GLY A 134 -10.77 -13.96 7.78
N ASP A 135 -11.32 -15.00 8.39
CA ASP A 135 -12.66 -15.54 8.09
C ASP A 135 -13.81 -14.98 8.94
N CYS A 136 -13.60 -13.90 9.70
CA CYS A 136 -14.72 -13.25 10.38
C CYS A 136 -14.87 -11.78 10.03
N ALA A 137 -16.10 -11.37 10.29
CA ALA A 137 -16.67 -10.07 10.37
C ALA A 137 -15.96 -9.13 11.38
N TYR A 138 -14.75 -8.67 11.06
CA TYR A 138 -13.92 -7.88 11.98
C TYR A 138 -14.00 -6.38 11.73
N THR A 139 -13.83 -5.64 12.82
CA THR A 139 -13.45 -4.22 12.76
C THR A 139 -12.02 -4.12 12.25
N VAL A 140 -11.83 -3.45 11.11
CA VAL A 140 -10.51 -3.28 10.48
C VAL A 140 -10.17 -1.80 10.35
N ARG A 141 -8.90 -1.46 10.59
CA ARG A 141 -8.37 -0.13 10.29
C ARG A 141 -7.87 -0.09 8.86
N HIS A 142 -8.38 0.83 8.07
CA HIS A 142 -7.98 1.06 6.70
C HIS A 142 -7.32 2.43 6.56
N TYR A 143 -6.08 2.43 6.09
CA TYR A 143 -5.29 3.61 5.77
C TYR A 143 -5.20 3.79 4.27
N LYS A 144 -5.57 4.98 3.78
CA LYS A 144 -5.52 5.35 2.36
C LYS A 144 -4.42 6.38 2.15
N PHE A 145 -3.58 6.14 1.14
CA PHE A 145 -2.44 6.98 0.78
C PHE A 145 -2.70 7.81 -0.48
#